data_AF-A0A1G6QR90-F1
#
_entry.id   AF-A0A1G6QR90-F1
#
_cell.length_a   1.000
_cell.length_b   1.000
_cell.length_c   1.000
_cell.angle_alpha   90.00
_cell.angle_beta   90.00
_cell.angle_gamma   90.00
#
_symmetry.space_group_name_H-M   'P 1'
#
loop_
_entity.id
_entity.type
_entity.pdbx_description
1 polymer ?
#
loop_
_entity_poly.entity_id
_entity_poly.type
_entity_poly.pdbx_seq_one_letter_code
_entity_poly.pdbx_strand_id
1 'polypeptide(L)'
;MRGGLKVRRERSWDATPLAFIISAIAAYGLTPLVSAVLAGIELLQVDQANESDANLLSRLGREHDAIATIKAGRLLFLPTGKATTASGLALPHVTLTRADGDQHRFLQADRDAYTGVKAYYYDVNSADKKEAIAGAGDNLKELRHSYTEQASALQAARAEWKRLQRGTATLSYTLAKGRPELIPDQTYSLTGIKAEIAAIVWLGGNIRHSFTPDAFTTSLDLESQLPDGDDIAGLADQGAGYTGIVAWYRDATTGKQHKITEGDQSNPRRLTHLYESKPSAQRAVKREWMRTQHAESL
;
A
#
# COMPACT_ATOMS: atom_id res chain seq x y z
N MET A 1 -2.14 -28.73 -11.84
CA MET A 1 -3.20 -28.43 -10.85
C MET A 1 -3.31 -26.93 -10.62
N ARG A 2 -4.22 -26.23 -11.33
CA ARG A 2 -4.65 -24.83 -11.07
C ARG A 2 -6.12 -24.58 -11.41
N GLY A 3 -6.85 -25.60 -11.90
CA GLY A 3 -8.20 -25.43 -12.46
C GLY A 3 -9.27 -25.06 -11.42
N GLY A 4 -9.11 -25.50 -10.17
CA GLY A 4 -10.11 -25.29 -9.11
C GLY A 4 -10.28 -23.84 -8.65
N LEU A 5 -9.29 -22.96 -8.82
CA LEU A 5 -9.35 -21.58 -8.30
C LEU A 5 -10.34 -20.69 -9.04
N LYS A 6 -10.61 -21.01 -10.31
CA LYS A 6 -11.54 -20.25 -11.16
C LYS A 6 -12.98 -20.78 -11.06
N VAL A 7 -13.17 -21.93 -10.42
CA VAL A 7 -14.49 -22.51 -10.20
C VAL A 7 -15.21 -21.66 -9.15
N ARG A 8 -16.46 -21.28 -9.45
CA ARG A 8 -17.33 -20.55 -8.52
C ARG A 8 -17.83 -21.49 -7.44
N ARG A 9 -17.93 -20.99 -6.22
CA ARG A 9 -18.37 -21.76 -5.06
C ARG A 9 -19.37 -20.96 -4.23
N GLU A 10 -20.07 -21.70 -3.39
CA GLU A 10 -20.91 -21.18 -2.32
C GLU A 10 -20.38 -21.70 -0.99
N ARG A 11 -19.84 -20.80 -0.18
CA ARG A 11 -19.31 -21.08 1.16
C ARG A 11 -19.56 -19.88 2.05
N SER A 12 -19.73 -20.15 3.34
CA SER A 12 -19.85 -19.12 4.37
C SER A 12 -18.90 -19.48 5.51
N TRP A 13 -18.26 -18.47 6.09
CA TRP A 13 -17.37 -18.60 7.23
C TRP A 13 -17.84 -17.63 8.31
N ASP A 14 -18.12 -18.19 9.48
CA ASP A 14 -18.57 -17.48 10.67
C ASP A 14 -17.43 -17.43 11.70
N ALA A 15 -17.20 -16.27 12.30
CA ALA A 15 -16.18 -16.01 13.33
C ALA A 15 -14.83 -16.71 13.04
N THR A 16 -14.32 -16.54 11.82
CA THR A 16 -13.21 -17.35 11.32
C THR A 16 -11.95 -16.49 11.12
N PRO A 17 -10.77 -16.92 11.62
CA PRO A 17 -9.52 -16.24 11.35
C PRO A 17 -9.18 -16.24 9.86
N LEU A 18 -8.64 -15.13 9.36
CA LEU A 18 -8.27 -14.98 7.95
C LEU A 18 -7.33 -16.08 7.48
N ALA A 19 -6.34 -16.49 8.29
CA ALA A 19 -5.44 -17.59 7.94
C ALA A 19 -6.18 -18.92 7.67
N PHE A 20 -7.28 -19.18 8.35
CA PHE A 20 -8.07 -20.39 8.15
C PHE A 20 -8.75 -20.40 6.78
N ILE A 21 -9.35 -19.27 6.38
CA ILE A 21 -9.98 -19.11 5.06
C ILE A 21 -8.94 -19.30 3.95
N ILE A 22 -7.78 -18.64 4.08
CA ILE A 22 -6.69 -18.77 3.09
C ILE A 22 -6.18 -20.22 3.02
N SER A 23 -6.07 -20.91 4.16
CA SER A 23 -5.64 -22.31 4.20
C SER A 23 -6.68 -23.25 3.56
N ALA A 24 -7.97 -23.00 3.77
CA ALA A 24 -9.05 -23.76 3.15
C ALA A 24 -9.05 -23.62 1.61
N ILE A 25 -8.66 -22.45 1.09
CA ILE A 25 -8.47 -22.23 -0.35
C ILE A 25 -7.17 -22.91 -0.85
N ALA A 26 -6.10 -22.86 -0.06
CA ALA A 26 -4.82 -23.47 -0.43
C ALA A 26 -4.88 -25.01 -0.51
N ALA A 27 -5.82 -25.65 0.18
CA ALA A 27 -5.99 -27.11 0.23
C ALA A 27 -6.04 -27.80 -1.14
N TYR A 28 -6.31 -27.08 -2.24
CA TYR A 28 -6.27 -27.58 -3.61
C TYR A 28 -4.86 -27.64 -4.23
N GLY A 29 -3.87 -28.16 -3.47
CA GLY A 29 -2.51 -28.40 -3.95
C GLY A 29 -1.57 -27.19 -3.85
N LEU A 30 -1.84 -26.26 -2.93
CA LEU A 30 -0.97 -25.14 -2.60
C LEU A 30 -0.56 -25.19 -1.14
N THR A 31 0.59 -24.62 -0.81
CA THR A 31 1.00 -24.39 0.58
C THR A 31 0.67 -22.94 0.97
N PRO A 32 -0.21 -22.70 1.97
CA PRO A 32 -0.51 -21.34 2.41
C PRO A 32 0.69 -20.73 3.15
N LEU A 33 0.94 -19.45 2.89
CA LEU A 33 1.92 -18.61 3.59
C LEU A 33 1.28 -17.26 3.89
N VAL A 34 0.74 -17.13 5.10
CA VAL A 34 0.07 -15.92 5.59
C VAL A 34 0.96 -15.24 6.61
N SER A 35 1.13 -13.92 6.50
CA SER A 35 1.90 -13.17 7.49
C SER A 35 1.22 -13.20 8.87
N ALA A 36 2.00 -13.13 9.95
CA ALA A 36 1.45 -13.14 11.31
C ALA A 36 0.45 -11.99 11.57
N VAL A 37 0.72 -10.81 11.02
CA VAL A 37 -0.13 -9.61 11.16
C VAL A 37 -1.51 -9.80 10.52
N LEU A 38 -1.60 -10.57 9.42
CA LEU A 38 -2.87 -10.85 8.75
C LEU A 38 -3.53 -12.13 9.27
N ALA A 39 -2.73 -13.10 9.71
CA ALA A 39 -3.21 -14.43 10.07
C ALA A 39 -4.25 -14.43 11.20
N GLY A 40 -4.02 -13.59 12.22
CA GLY A 40 -4.87 -13.50 13.41
C GLY A 40 -6.05 -12.54 13.29
N ILE A 41 -6.29 -11.93 12.12
CA ILE A 41 -7.47 -11.08 11.94
C ILE A 41 -8.70 -11.98 11.93
N GLU A 42 -9.52 -11.87 12.97
CA GLU A 42 -10.82 -12.53 13.04
C GLU A 42 -11.81 -11.80 12.15
N LEU A 43 -12.50 -12.56 11.30
CA LEU A 43 -13.56 -12.04 10.45
C LEU A 43 -14.89 -12.55 10.97
N LEU A 44 -15.77 -11.62 11.36
CA LEU A 44 -17.08 -11.95 11.90
C LEU A 44 -17.89 -12.82 10.94
N GLN A 45 -17.94 -12.41 9.67
CA GLN A 45 -18.68 -13.12 8.64
C GLN A 45 -18.02 -12.90 7.28
N VAL A 46 -17.78 -13.99 6.54
CA VAL A 46 -17.34 -13.94 5.14
C VAL A 46 -18.23 -14.87 4.33
N ASP A 47 -18.82 -14.33 3.26
CA ASP A 47 -19.60 -15.12 2.32
C ASP A 47 -18.91 -15.16 0.95
N GLN A 48 -18.68 -16.36 0.44
CA GLN A 48 -18.33 -16.62 -0.94
C GLN A 48 -19.61 -17.05 -1.65
N ALA A 49 -20.35 -16.10 -2.22
CA ALA A 49 -21.61 -16.36 -2.91
C ALA A 49 -21.42 -16.32 -4.43
N ASN A 50 -21.50 -17.48 -5.10
CA ASN A 50 -21.22 -17.64 -6.53
C ASN A 50 -19.88 -16.97 -6.95
N GLU A 51 -18.90 -17.02 -6.06
CA GLU A 51 -17.62 -16.35 -6.17
C GLU A 51 -16.52 -17.41 -6.34
N SER A 52 -15.55 -17.17 -7.22
CA SER A 52 -14.40 -18.09 -7.36
C SER A 52 -13.34 -17.83 -6.29
N ASP A 53 -12.55 -18.84 -5.93
CA ASP A 53 -11.52 -18.70 -4.89
C ASP A 53 -10.48 -17.64 -5.27
N ALA A 54 -10.15 -17.50 -6.56
CA ALA A 54 -9.29 -16.42 -7.03
C ALA A 54 -9.89 -15.03 -6.81
N ASN A 55 -11.21 -14.88 -6.97
CA ASN A 55 -11.89 -13.61 -6.74
C ASN A 55 -12.01 -13.30 -5.25
N LEU A 56 -12.34 -14.31 -4.43
CA LEU A 56 -12.34 -14.19 -2.97
C LEU A 56 -10.96 -13.77 -2.44
N LEU A 57 -9.89 -14.41 -2.90
CA LEU A 57 -8.51 -14.02 -2.54
C LEU A 57 -8.19 -12.58 -2.96
N SER A 58 -8.62 -12.16 -4.15
CA SER A 58 -8.41 -10.79 -4.63
C SER A 58 -9.24 -9.77 -3.83
N ARG A 59 -10.43 -10.16 -3.37
CA ARG A 59 -11.31 -9.34 -2.53
C ARG A 59 -10.72 -9.16 -1.14
N LEU A 60 -10.40 -10.26 -0.45
CA LEU A 60 -9.71 -10.23 0.85
C LEU A 60 -8.37 -9.50 0.76
N GLY A 61 -7.61 -9.70 -0.32
CA GLY A 61 -6.37 -8.97 -0.57
C GLY A 61 -6.59 -7.46 -0.59
N ARG A 62 -7.64 -6.98 -1.26
CA ARG A 62 -7.97 -5.55 -1.29
C ARG A 62 -8.45 -5.01 0.05
N GLU A 63 -9.34 -5.75 0.73
CA GLU A 63 -9.91 -5.35 2.03
C GLU A 63 -8.85 -5.26 3.13
N HIS A 64 -7.77 -6.05 3.02
CA HIS A 64 -6.68 -6.08 4.01
C HIS A 64 -5.37 -5.43 3.53
N ASP A 65 -5.35 -4.75 2.38
CA ASP A 65 -4.14 -4.19 1.75
C ASP A 65 -3.01 -5.23 1.62
N ALA A 66 -3.35 -6.41 1.14
CA ALA A 66 -2.49 -7.58 1.07
C ALA A 66 -2.25 -8.07 -0.36
N ILE A 67 -1.02 -8.50 -0.61
CA ILE A 67 -0.62 -9.22 -1.82
C ILE A 67 -1.10 -10.66 -1.68
N ALA A 68 -2.06 -11.04 -2.53
CA ALA A 68 -2.52 -12.41 -2.69
C ALA A 68 -1.99 -12.99 -4.01
N THR A 69 -0.96 -13.85 -3.96
CA THR A 69 -0.33 -14.41 -5.16
C THR A 69 0.12 -15.84 -4.99
N ILE A 70 0.30 -16.56 -6.11
CA ILE A 70 0.79 -17.93 -6.10
C ILE A 70 2.17 -17.96 -6.74
N LYS A 71 3.21 -18.34 -5.97
CA LYS A 71 4.58 -18.49 -6.45
C LYS A 71 5.13 -19.84 -6.02
N ALA A 72 5.67 -20.61 -6.96
CA ALA A 72 6.31 -21.91 -6.70
C ALA A 72 5.47 -22.85 -5.79
N GLY A 73 4.17 -23.03 -6.12
CA GLY A 73 3.26 -23.90 -5.36
C GLY A 73 2.79 -23.35 -4.01
N ARG A 74 3.18 -22.13 -3.64
CA ARG A 74 2.78 -21.48 -2.39
C ARG A 74 1.76 -20.39 -2.67
N LEU A 75 0.71 -20.33 -1.86
CA LEU A 75 -0.24 -19.22 -1.82
C LEU A 75 0.22 -18.22 -0.78
N LEU A 76 0.75 -17.08 -1.23
CA LEU A 76 1.25 -16.01 -0.38
C LEU A 76 0.12 -15.02 -0.12
N PHE A 77 -0.05 -14.64 1.14
CA PHE A 77 -0.95 -13.59 1.59
C PHE A 77 -0.21 -12.69 2.57
N LEU A 78 0.38 -11.61 2.05
CA LEU A 78 1.34 -10.77 2.76
C LEU A 78 0.90 -9.29 2.73
N PRO A 79 1.23 -8.46 3.73
CA PRO A 79 0.88 -7.04 3.70
C PRO A 79 1.64 -6.34 2.58
N THR A 80 0.95 -5.45 1.85
CA THR A 80 1.55 -4.65 0.78
C THR A 80 2.43 -3.54 1.38
N GLY A 81 3.54 -3.23 0.73
CA GLY A 81 4.42 -2.12 1.09
C GLY A 81 5.27 -2.39 2.33
N LYS A 82 5.37 -3.63 2.80
CA LYS A 82 6.30 -4.00 3.88
C LYS A 82 7.66 -4.42 3.37
N ALA A 83 7.78 -4.74 2.08
CA ALA A 83 9.02 -5.20 1.49
C ALA A 83 9.66 -6.32 2.30
N THR A 84 8.84 -7.29 2.71
CA THR A 84 9.28 -8.46 3.49
C THR A 84 8.79 -9.75 2.84
N THR A 85 9.57 -10.80 3.03
CA THR A 85 9.18 -12.17 2.71
C THR A 85 8.14 -12.69 3.70
N ALA A 86 7.54 -13.85 3.40
CA ALA A 86 6.60 -14.51 4.32
C ALA A 86 7.19 -14.85 5.70
N SER A 87 8.52 -15.10 5.76
CA SER A 87 9.26 -15.31 7.01
C SER A 87 9.64 -14.01 7.73
N GLY A 88 9.25 -12.83 7.21
CA GLY A 88 9.57 -11.52 7.78
C GLY A 88 10.97 -10.99 7.43
N LEU A 89 11.75 -11.69 6.59
CA LEU A 89 13.04 -11.19 6.12
C LEU A 89 12.82 -10.03 5.13
N ALA A 90 13.59 -8.96 5.26
CA ALA A 90 13.54 -7.84 4.34
C ALA A 90 13.87 -8.26 2.89
N LEU A 91 13.07 -7.80 1.95
CA LEU A 91 13.35 -7.89 0.52
C LEU A 91 14.49 -6.92 0.18
N PRO A 92 15.34 -7.28 -0.81
CA PRO A 92 16.43 -6.42 -1.22
C PRO A 92 15.89 -5.10 -1.77
N HIS A 93 16.54 -4.01 -1.37
CA HIS A 93 16.32 -2.69 -1.94
C HIS A 93 17.11 -2.55 -3.24
N VAL A 94 16.49 -2.02 -4.28
CA VAL A 94 17.06 -1.94 -5.63
C VAL A 94 17.41 -0.49 -5.96
N THR A 95 18.69 -0.22 -6.17
CA THR A 95 19.13 1.08 -6.70
C THR A 95 19.21 1.02 -8.22
N LEU A 96 18.53 1.96 -8.87
CA LEU A 96 18.58 2.20 -10.31
C LEU A 96 19.24 3.54 -10.59
N THR A 97 19.82 3.64 -11.76
CA THR A 97 20.48 4.82 -12.30
C THR A 97 19.83 5.20 -13.62
N ARG A 98 20.12 6.40 -14.12
CA ARG A 98 19.65 6.82 -15.44
C ARG A 98 20.17 5.92 -16.59
N ALA A 99 21.24 5.16 -16.39
CA ALA A 99 21.78 4.26 -17.41
C ALA A 99 21.02 2.92 -17.49
N ASP A 100 20.21 2.57 -16.49
CA ASP A 100 19.50 1.29 -16.45
C ASP A 100 18.27 1.25 -17.37
N GLY A 101 17.79 2.41 -17.81
CA GLY A 101 16.64 2.51 -18.71
C GLY A 101 16.54 3.87 -19.40
N ASP A 102 15.73 3.94 -20.44
CA ASP A 102 15.63 5.08 -21.34
C ASP A 102 14.27 5.79 -21.28
N GLN A 103 13.21 5.08 -20.89
CA GLN A 103 11.84 5.59 -20.84
C GLN A 103 11.27 5.57 -19.42
N HIS A 104 10.70 6.70 -19.01
CA HIS A 104 9.93 6.78 -17.77
C HIS A 104 8.76 7.75 -17.88
N ARG A 105 7.73 7.48 -17.09
CA ARG A 105 6.59 8.38 -16.87
C ARG A 105 6.42 8.58 -15.37
N PHE A 106 6.59 9.81 -14.93
CA PHE A 106 6.32 10.22 -13.56
C PHE A 106 5.01 11.00 -13.50
N LEU A 107 4.14 10.62 -12.57
CA LEU A 107 2.91 11.34 -12.26
C LEU A 107 2.85 11.58 -10.75
N GLN A 108 2.66 12.83 -10.38
CA GLN A 108 2.32 13.22 -9.02
C GLN A 108 0.92 13.84 -9.07
N ALA A 109 -0.04 13.20 -8.41
CA ALA A 109 -1.42 13.67 -8.40
C ALA A 109 -1.56 14.85 -7.44
N ASP A 110 -2.42 15.81 -7.80
CA ASP A 110 -2.84 16.85 -6.88
C ASP A 110 -3.63 16.25 -5.71
N ARG A 111 -3.32 16.76 -4.51
CA ARG A 111 -3.68 16.17 -3.22
C ARG A 111 -5.16 16.33 -2.85
N ASP A 112 -5.93 17.01 -3.69
CA ASP A 112 -7.31 17.40 -3.39
C ASP A 112 -8.36 16.36 -3.83
N ALA A 113 -7.94 15.25 -4.43
CA ALA A 113 -8.88 14.26 -4.94
C ALA A 113 -9.67 13.55 -3.84
N TYR A 114 -9.04 13.21 -2.71
CA TYR A 114 -9.69 12.61 -1.54
C TYR A 114 -8.90 12.91 -0.25
N THR A 115 -9.60 13.28 0.81
CA THR A 115 -9.03 13.57 2.14
C THR A 115 -9.15 12.38 3.10
N GLY A 116 -9.94 11.37 2.71
CA GLY A 116 -10.06 10.09 3.41
C GLY A 116 -10.89 9.09 2.62
N VAL A 117 -11.18 7.95 3.26
CA VAL A 117 -12.05 6.90 2.76
C VAL A 117 -13.12 6.60 3.80
N LYS A 118 -14.37 6.48 3.37
CA LYS A 118 -15.49 6.02 4.19
C LYS A 118 -16.02 4.68 3.70
N ALA A 119 -16.32 3.80 4.64
CA ALA A 119 -16.95 2.50 4.43
C ALA A 119 -18.19 2.40 5.31
N TYR A 120 -19.19 1.64 4.87
CA TYR A 120 -20.42 1.47 5.63
C TYR A 120 -20.48 0.12 6.31
N TYR A 121 -21.12 0.05 7.47
CA TYR A 121 -21.48 -1.19 8.13
C TYR A 121 -22.87 -1.10 8.75
N TYR A 122 -23.46 -2.24 9.09
CA TYR A 122 -24.73 -2.28 9.81
C TYR A 122 -24.48 -2.51 11.30
N ASP A 123 -25.15 -1.73 12.14
CA ASP A 123 -25.21 -2.02 13.58
C ASP A 123 -26.18 -3.17 13.82
N VAL A 124 -25.70 -4.26 14.45
CA VAL A 124 -26.49 -5.47 14.68
C VAL A 124 -27.72 -5.20 15.55
N ASN A 125 -27.64 -4.23 16.48
CA ASN A 125 -28.70 -3.98 17.43
C ASN A 125 -29.73 -2.97 16.94
N SER A 126 -29.32 -1.98 16.14
CA SER A 126 -30.24 -0.94 15.65
C SER A 126 -30.65 -1.09 14.19
N ALA A 127 -30.02 -1.98 13.43
CA ALA A 127 -30.15 -2.11 11.96
C ALA A 127 -29.81 -0.81 11.21
N ASP A 128 -29.19 0.17 11.88
CA ASP A 128 -28.78 1.41 11.26
C ASP A 128 -27.50 1.23 10.46
N LYS A 129 -27.46 1.87 9.29
CA LYS A 129 -26.26 1.97 8.47
C LYS A 129 -25.33 3.02 9.08
N LYS A 130 -24.17 2.60 9.58
CA LYS A 130 -23.13 3.44 10.19
C LYS A 130 -21.90 3.55 9.30
N GLU A 131 -21.08 4.58 9.56
CA GLU A 131 -19.87 4.89 8.80
C GLU A 131 -18.61 4.57 9.60
N ALA A 132 -17.60 4.02 8.92
CA ALA A 132 -16.24 3.90 9.39
C ALA A 132 -15.32 4.68 8.44
N ILE A 133 -14.52 5.59 8.99
CA ILE A 133 -13.72 6.54 8.22
C ILE A 133 -12.23 6.33 8.52
N ALA A 134 -11.41 6.35 7.46
CA ALA A 134 -9.96 6.44 7.54
C ALA A 134 -9.49 7.72 6.83
N GLY A 135 -8.70 8.56 7.49
CA GLY A 135 -8.39 9.92 7.01
C GLY A 135 -9.29 10.97 7.66
N ALA A 136 -9.42 12.14 7.03
CA ALA A 136 -10.17 13.28 7.58
C ALA A 136 -10.70 14.21 6.49
N GLY A 137 -11.43 15.27 6.87
CA GLY A 137 -11.99 16.24 5.93
C GLY A 137 -13.22 15.75 5.19
N ASP A 138 -13.72 16.58 4.27
CA ASP A 138 -15.06 16.43 3.70
C ASP A 138 -15.09 15.64 2.39
N ASN A 139 -13.96 15.56 1.67
CA ASN A 139 -13.88 14.87 0.39
C ASN A 139 -13.48 13.40 0.58
N LEU A 140 -14.41 12.61 1.11
CA LEU A 140 -14.19 11.19 1.41
C LEU A 140 -14.54 10.29 0.23
N LYS A 141 -13.62 9.38 -0.13
CA LYS A 141 -13.91 8.30 -1.08
C LYS A 141 -14.85 7.30 -0.43
N GLU A 142 -15.99 7.05 -1.06
CA GLU A 142 -16.96 6.08 -0.56
C GLU A 142 -16.71 4.67 -1.10
N LEU A 143 -16.57 3.68 -0.22
CA LEU A 143 -16.57 2.28 -0.59
C LEU A 143 -18.02 1.82 -0.85
N ARG A 144 -18.24 1.21 -2.02
CA ARG A 144 -19.56 0.73 -2.43
C ARG A 144 -20.06 -0.46 -1.60
N HIS A 145 -19.15 -1.26 -1.06
CA HIS A 145 -19.50 -2.44 -0.26
C HIS A 145 -19.86 -2.03 1.16
N SER A 146 -20.94 -2.60 1.69
CA SER A 146 -21.30 -2.50 3.11
C SER A 146 -20.84 -3.75 3.83
N TYR A 147 -20.22 -3.57 4.99
CA TYR A 147 -19.62 -4.62 5.79
C TYR A 147 -20.54 -5.01 6.94
N THR A 148 -20.31 -6.19 7.50
CA THR A 148 -21.12 -6.72 8.61
C THR A 148 -20.85 -5.99 9.92
N GLU A 149 -19.65 -5.47 10.12
CA GLU A 149 -19.21 -4.87 11.38
C GLU A 149 -18.31 -3.65 11.17
N GLN A 150 -18.16 -2.84 12.23
CA GLN A 150 -17.31 -1.66 12.23
C GLN A 150 -15.83 -1.99 11.96
N ALA A 151 -15.31 -3.08 12.54
CA ALA A 151 -13.90 -3.43 12.43
C ALA A 151 -13.50 -3.75 10.98
N SER A 152 -14.30 -4.58 10.30
CA SER A 152 -14.14 -4.91 8.88
C SER A 152 -14.27 -3.68 7.98
N ALA A 153 -15.27 -2.81 8.22
CA ALA A 153 -15.42 -1.56 7.46
C ALA A 153 -14.21 -0.62 7.64
N LEU A 154 -13.75 -0.45 8.88
CA LEU A 154 -12.60 0.39 9.19
C LEU A 154 -11.31 -0.16 8.57
N GLN A 155 -11.12 -1.48 8.61
CA GLN A 155 -9.98 -2.13 8.00
C GLN A 155 -9.96 -1.91 6.48
N ALA A 156 -11.10 -2.08 5.81
CA ALA A 156 -11.18 -1.83 4.37
C ALA A 156 -11.01 -0.34 4.01
N ALA A 157 -11.54 0.58 4.82
CA ALA A 157 -11.31 2.02 4.66
C ALA A 157 -9.81 2.36 4.79
N ARG A 158 -9.13 1.80 5.80
CA ARG A 158 -7.68 1.97 6.00
C ARG A 158 -6.87 1.39 4.85
N ALA A 159 -7.24 0.21 4.36
CA ALA A 159 -6.58 -0.44 3.23
C ALA A 159 -6.66 0.42 1.96
N GLU A 160 -7.86 0.90 1.64
CA GLU A 160 -8.05 1.79 0.51
C GLU A 160 -7.35 3.13 0.70
N TRP A 161 -7.34 3.67 1.92
CA TRP A 161 -6.65 4.92 2.23
C TRP A 161 -5.14 4.80 1.99
N LYS A 162 -4.51 3.73 2.48
CA LYS A 162 -3.10 3.43 2.19
C LYS A 162 -2.83 3.33 0.70
N ARG A 163 -3.72 2.68 -0.06
CA ARG A 163 -3.61 2.56 -1.52
C ARG A 163 -3.69 3.93 -2.22
N LEU A 164 -4.61 4.80 -1.81
CA LEU A 164 -4.70 6.18 -2.32
C LEU A 164 -3.43 6.97 -1.99
N GLN A 165 -2.91 6.84 -0.76
CA GLN A 165 -1.67 7.50 -0.35
C GLN A 165 -0.47 7.04 -1.17
N ARG A 166 -0.30 5.73 -1.41
CA ARG A 166 0.77 5.22 -2.29
C ARG A 166 0.65 5.75 -3.71
N GLY A 167 -0.58 5.84 -4.23
CA GLY A 167 -0.89 6.35 -5.57
C GLY A 167 -0.75 7.86 -5.75
N THR A 168 -0.44 8.65 -4.71
CA THR A 168 -0.20 10.10 -4.83
C THR A 168 1.02 10.42 -5.70
N ALA A 169 1.98 9.50 -5.81
CA ALA A 169 3.04 9.55 -6.80
C ALA A 169 3.26 8.17 -7.42
N THR A 170 3.37 8.12 -8.75
CA THR A 170 3.62 6.91 -9.52
C THR A 170 4.73 7.13 -10.53
N LEU A 171 5.48 6.06 -10.80
CA LEU A 171 6.59 6.04 -11.75
C LEU A 171 6.52 4.76 -12.57
N SER A 172 6.30 4.88 -13.87
CA SER A 172 6.54 3.78 -14.80
C SER A 172 7.95 3.92 -15.37
N TYR A 173 8.72 2.83 -15.42
CA TYR A 173 10.12 2.82 -15.85
C TYR A 173 10.44 1.56 -16.66
N THR A 174 10.99 1.73 -17.87
CA THR A 174 11.41 0.61 -18.73
C THR A 174 12.91 0.44 -18.65
N LEU A 175 13.36 -0.73 -18.20
CA LEU A 175 14.78 -1.09 -18.15
C LEU A 175 15.27 -1.53 -19.53
N ALA A 176 16.48 -1.09 -19.88
CA ALA A 176 17.15 -1.45 -21.13
C ALA A 176 17.53 -2.94 -21.17
N LYS A 177 17.77 -3.55 -19.99
CA LYS A 177 18.06 -4.98 -19.82
C LYS A 177 17.05 -5.60 -18.88
N GLY A 178 16.60 -6.81 -19.19
CA GLY A 178 15.73 -7.56 -18.32
C GLY A 178 16.45 -7.99 -17.04
N ARG A 179 15.75 -7.86 -15.90
CA ARG A 179 16.23 -8.18 -14.57
C ARG A 179 15.24 -9.14 -13.89
N PRO A 180 15.39 -10.47 -14.05
CA PRO A 180 14.39 -11.45 -13.64
C PRO A 180 14.33 -11.63 -12.12
N GLU A 181 15.30 -11.10 -11.38
CA GLU A 181 15.33 -11.08 -9.92
C GLU A 181 14.40 -10.02 -9.30
N LEU A 182 13.90 -9.07 -10.11
CA LEU A 182 12.97 -8.05 -9.65
C LEU A 182 11.59 -8.65 -9.44
N ILE A 183 11.00 -8.39 -8.28
CA ILE A 183 9.67 -8.87 -7.93
C ILE A 183 8.82 -7.72 -7.35
N PRO A 184 7.48 -7.86 -7.39
CA PRO A 184 6.59 -6.96 -6.65
C PRO A 184 6.96 -6.89 -5.17
N ASP A 185 6.62 -5.76 -4.55
CA ASP A 185 6.88 -5.39 -3.15
C ASP A 185 8.34 -5.07 -2.79
N GLN A 186 9.29 -5.18 -3.72
CA GLN A 186 10.64 -4.61 -3.52
C GLN A 186 10.58 -3.07 -3.48
N THR A 187 11.54 -2.47 -2.78
CA THR A 187 11.70 -1.00 -2.77
C THR A 187 12.80 -0.58 -3.73
N TYR A 188 12.64 0.61 -4.33
CA TYR A 188 13.51 1.13 -5.38
C TYR A 188 13.91 2.57 -5.11
N SER A 189 15.14 2.92 -5.47
CA SER A 189 15.62 4.30 -5.47
C SER A 189 16.32 4.62 -6.79
N LEU A 190 16.14 5.84 -7.30
CA LEU A 190 16.66 6.26 -8.59
C LEU A 190 17.66 7.40 -8.44
N THR A 191 18.80 7.27 -9.11
CA THR A 191 19.87 8.27 -9.13
C THR A 191 20.12 8.78 -10.56
N GLY A 192 20.62 10.02 -10.69
CA GLY A 192 20.83 10.64 -12.01
C GLY A 192 19.55 11.02 -12.75
N ILE A 193 18.42 11.08 -12.05
CA ILE A 193 17.11 11.54 -12.55
C ILE A 193 16.72 12.85 -11.86
N LYS A 194 15.61 13.48 -12.27
CA LYS A 194 15.08 14.70 -11.64
C LYS A 194 14.95 14.54 -10.13
N ALA A 195 15.28 15.60 -9.39
CA ALA A 195 15.40 15.57 -7.94
C ALA A 195 14.09 15.18 -7.24
N GLU A 196 12.94 15.54 -7.81
CA GLU A 196 11.61 15.19 -7.30
C GLU A 196 11.37 13.69 -7.32
N ILE A 197 11.85 13.00 -8.36
CA ILE A 197 11.73 11.54 -8.53
C ILE A 197 12.76 10.83 -7.63
N ALA A 198 14.01 11.32 -7.62
CA ALA A 198 15.11 10.77 -6.84
C ALA A 198 14.92 10.93 -5.32
N ALA A 199 14.06 11.86 -4.89
CA ALA A 199 13.78 12.10 -3.49
C ALA A 199 12.88 11.02 -2.85
N ILE A 200 12.12 10.28 -3.66
CA ILE A 200 11.10 9.32 -3.20
C ILE A 200 11.69 7.90 -3.22
N VAL A 201 11.46 7.15 -2.14
CA VAL A 201 11.60 5.69 -2.17
C VAL A 201 10.34 5.12 -2.83
N TRP A 202 10.54 4.28 -3.83
CA TRP A 202 9.49 3.70 -4.64
C TRP A 202 9.19 2.28 -4.19
N LEU A 203 7.93 1.86 -4.30
CA LEU A 203 7.45 0.50 -4.08
C LEU A 203 7.11 -0.16 -5.41
N GLY A 204 7.60 -1.38 -5.62
CA GLY A 204 7.29 -2.17 -6.81
C GLY A 204 5.87 -2.70 -6.81
N GLY A 205 5.01 -2.19 -7.69
CA GLY A 205 3.66 -2.70 -7.90
C GLY A 205 3.63 -3.83 -8.93
N ASN A 206 3.67 -3.47 -10.21
CA ASN A 206 3.65 -4.42 -11.33
C ASN A 206 5.04 -4.51 -11.97
N ILE A 207 5.60 -5.71 -11.99
CA ILE A 207 6.87 -6.00 -12.67
C ILE A 207 6.57 -6.93 -13.84
N ARG A 208 6.83 -6.46 -15.06
CA ARG A 208 6.60 -7.24 -16.27
C ARG A 208 7.92 -7.48 -16.98
N HIS A 209 8.29 -8.75 -17.11
CA HIS A 209 9.39 -9.17 -17.96
C HIS A 209 8.86 -9.52 -19.36
N SER A 210 9.54 -9.06 -20.40
CA SER A 210 9.24 -9.40 -21.79
C SER A 210 10.44 -10.12 -22.39
N PHE A 211 10.21 -11.28 -22.98
CA PHE A 211 11.22 -12.06 -23.68
C PHE A 211 10.77 -12.26 -25.12
N THR A 212 11.46 -11.61 -26.04
CA THR A 212 11.29 -11.73 -27.49
C THR A 212 12.55 -12.35 -28.09
N PRO A 213 12.55 -12.79 -29.37
CA PRO A 213 13.76 -13.28 -30.02
C PRO A 213 14.93 -12.28 -29.98
N ASP A 214 14.63 -10.98 -29.97
CA ASP A 214 15.62 -9.90 -30.08
C ASP A 214 16.02 -9.30 -28.72
N ALA A 215 15.19 -9.44 -27.68
CA ALA A 215 15.42 -8.75 -26.42
C ALA A 215 14.79 -9.44 -25.21
N PHE A 216 15.45 -9.26 -24.08
CA PHE A 216 14.89 -9.47 -22.76
C PHE A 216 14.83 -8.14 -22.02
N THR A 217 13.63 -7.66 -21.69
CA THR A 217 13.41 -6.35 -21.05
C THR A 217 12.53 -6.48 -19.81
N THR A 218 12.53 -5.46 -18.96
CA THR A 218 11.68 -5.41 -17.77
C THR A 218 11.08 -4.02 -17.62
N SER A 219 9.76 -3.94 -17.52
CA SER A 219 9.03 -2.71 -17.21
C SER A 219 8.52 -2.75 -15.77
N LEU A 220 8.70 -1.64 -15.06
CA LEU A 220 8.32 -1.45 -13.66
C LEU A 220 7.20 -0.43 -13.58
N ASP A 221 6.10 -0.77 -12.91
CA ASP A 221 5.12 0.20 -12.43
C ASP A 221 5.28 0.34 -10.92
N LEU A 222 5.73 1.53 -10.52
CA LEU A 222 6.09 1.86 -9.15
C LEU A 222 5.11 2.89 -8.58
N GLU A 223 4.85 2.76 -7.29
CA GLU A 223 4.10 3.72 -6.49
C GLU A 223 4.96 4.24 -5.34
N SER A 224 4.56 5.31 -4.68
CA SER A 224 5.35 5.82 -3.57
C SER A 224 5.31 4.89 -2.36
N GLN A 225 6.48 4.63 -1.77
CA GLN A 225 6.57 3.88 -0.53
C GLN A 225 6.09 4.76 0.63
N LEU A 226 5.20 4.22 1.46
CA LEU A 226 4.82 4.88 2.71
C LEU A 226 5.86 4.60 3.81
N PRO A 227 6.06 5.53 4.75
CA PRO A 227 6.85 5.26 5.95
C PRO A 227 6.34 4.07 6.76
N ASP A 228 7.25 3.38 7.44
CA ASP A 228 6.92 2.32 8.38
C ASP A 228 6.39 2.92 9.67
N GLY A 229 5.10 2.72 9.93
CA GLY A 229 4.48 3.08 11.20
C GLY A 229 2.99 2.76 11.22
N ASP A 230 2.54 2.20 12.34
CA ASP A 230 1.11 2.04 12.66
C ASP A 230 0.40 3.39 12.91
N ASP A 231 1.15 4.50 12.96
CA ASP A 231 0.63 5.87 13.14
C ASP A 231 -0.09 6.47 11.92
N ILE A 232 -0.14 5.77 10.79
CA ILE A 232 -1.03 6.15 9.67
C ILE A 232 -2.46 5.61 9.90
N ALA A 233 -2.62 4.58 10.75
CA ALA A 233 -3.89 3.89 10.92
C ALA A 233 -4.90 4.64 11.82
N GLY A 234 -4.55 5.79 12.41
CA GLY A 234 -5.33 6.35 13.51
C GLY A 234 -5.63 7.84 13.51
N LEU A 235 -4.95 8.70 12.73
CA LEU A 235 -5.07 10.14 12.98
C LEU A 235 -5.35 10.96 11.72
N ALA A 236 -6.50 11.61 11.80
CA ALA A 236 -6.93 12.75 11.03
C ALA A 236 -5.82 13.79 10.85
N ASP A 237 -5.53 14.17 9.60
CA ASP A 237 -5.13 15.55 9.35
C ASP A 237 -6.45 16.33 9.24
N GLN A 238 -6.90 16.91 10.36
CA GLN A 238 -8.01 17.86 10.32
C GLN A 238 -7.63 18.96 9.32
N GLY A 239 -8.52 19.22 8.36
CA GLY A 239 -8.31 20.19 7.27
C GLY A 239 -8.18 21.65 7.71
N ALA A 240 -7.92 21.94 8.99
CA ALA A 240 -7.75 23.29 9.51
C ALA A 240 -6.49 23.37 10.39
N GLY A 241 -5.44 24.02 9.86
CA GLY A 241 -4.23 24.43 10.57
C GLY A 241 -3.39 23.29 11.15
N TYR A 242 -2.36 22.84 10.42
CA TYR A 242 -1.33 21.97 11.01
C TYR A 242 -0.24 22.82 11.67
N THR A 243 0.16 22.45 12.89
CA THR A 243 1.13 23.22 13.69
C THR A 243 2.58 22.86 13.38
N GLY A 244 2.79 21.82 12.58
CA GLY A 244 4.10 21.37 12.12
C GLY A 244 4.00 20.28 11.06
N ILE A 245 5.16 19.82 10.60
CA ILE A 245 5.27 18.81 9.54
C ILE A 245 6.21 17.70 9.99
N VAL A 246 5.83 16.47 9.65
CA VAL A 246 6.64 15.27 9.82
C VAL A 246 6.95 14.64 8.47
N ALA A 247 8.19 14.22 8.28
CA ALA A 247 8.58 13.33 7.20
C ALA A 247 9.49 12.22 7.71
N TRP A 248 9.64 11.17 6.90
CA TRP A 248 10.54 10.05 7.19
C TRP A 248 11.53 9.88 6.05
N TYR A 249 12.76 9.50 6.38
CA TYR A 249 13.74 9.10 5.40
C TYR A 249 14.33 7.74 5.72
N ARG A 250 14.77 7.04 4.68
CA ARG A 250 15.50 5.78 4.78
C ARG A 250 16.99 6.05 4.93
N ASP A 251 17.65 5.32 5.83
CA ASP A 251 19.10 5.23 5.88
C ASP A 251 19.58 4.25 4.80
N ALA A 252 20.47 4.70 3.91
CA ALA A 252 20.87 3.91 2.74
C ALA A 252 21.59 2.61 3.10
N THR A 253 22.30 2.57 4.24
CA THR A 253 23.14 1.45 4.65
C THR A 253 22.34 0.40 5.41
N THR A 254 21.54 0.85 6.38
CA THR A 254 20.82 -0.03 7.30
C THR A 254 19.38 -0.28 6.86
N GLY A 255 18.85 0.53 5.95
CA GLY A 255 17.44 0.51 5.55
C GLY A 255 16.47 1.01 6.64
N LYS A 256 16.98 1.42 7.80
CA LYS A 256 16.16 1.93 8.91
C LYS A 256 15.54 3.27 8.52
N GLN A 257 14.32 3.48 8.98
CA GLN A 257 13.62 4.75 8.77
C GLN A 257 13.85 5.69 9.94
N HIS A 258 14.02 6.98 9.64
CA HIS A 258 14.24 8.04 10.62
C HIS A 258 13.23 9.16 10.39
N LYS A 259 12.67 9.66 11.48
CA LYS A 259 11.74 10.79 11.49
C LYS A 259 12.49 12.12 11.45
N ILE A 260 11.94 13.10 10.75
CA ILE A 260 12.33 14.50 10.81
C ILE A 260 11.08 15.38 10.94
N THR A 261 11.21 16.48 11.67
CA THR A 261 10.10 17.37 12.03
C THR A 261 10.48 18.83 11.84
N GLU A 262 9.48 19.68 11.63
CA GLU A 262 9.56 21.15 11.63
C GLU A 262 8.26 21.71 12.21
N GLY A 263 8.35 22.82 12.95
CA GLY A 263 7.21 23.38 13.68
C GLY A 263 6.80 22.56 14.91
N ASP A 264 5.68 22.94 15.50
CA ASP A 264 5.08 22.27 16.65
C ASP A 264 4.43 20.93 16.25
N GLN A 265 4.57 19.92 17.10
CA GLN A 265 4.13 18.56 16.80
C GLN A 265 2.80 18.21 17.48
N SER A 266 2.05 19.19 17.99
CA SER A 266 0.72 18.98 18.57
C SER A 266 -0.33 18.56 17.54
N ASN A 267 -0.30 19.14 16.33
CA ASN A 267 -1.16 18.74 15.20
C ASN A 267 -0.35 18.71 13.90
N PRO A 268 0.56 17.74 13.71
CA PRO A 268 1.49 17.79 12.60
C PRO A 268 0.94 17.11 11.35
N ARG A 269 1.11 17.76 10.20
CA ARG A 269 0.87 17.18 8.89
C ARG A 269 1.96 16.18 8.55
N ARG A 270 1.56 14.98 8.12
CA ARG A 270 2.50 13.90 7.80
C ARG A 270 2.70 13.81 6.29
N LEU A 271 3.94 13.92 5.82
CA LEU A 271 4.26 13.69 4.41
C LEU A 271 4.13 12.20 4.09
N THR A 272 3.46 11.90 2.98
CA THR A 272 3.04 10.54 2.61
C THR A 272 4.17 9.66 2.12
N HIS A 273 5.20 10.23 1.50
CA HIS A 273 6.29 9.47 0.91
C HIS A 273 7.44 9.26 1.89
N LEU A 274 8.02 8.06 1.87
CA LEU A 274 9.34 7.80 2.42
C LEU A 274 10.41 8.45 1.53
N TYR A 275 11.26 9.28 2.13
CA TYR A 275 12.32 9.97 1.41
C TYR A 275 13.61 9.15 1.36
N GLU A 276 14.33 9.24 0.23
CA GLU A 276 15.56 8.47 0.00
C GLU A 276 16.73 8.88 0.92
N SER A 277 16.70 10.10 1.46
CA SER A 277 17.78 10.58 2.32
C SER A 277 17.34 11.73 3.25
N LYS A 278 18.13 11.96 4.31
CA LYS A 278 17.92 13.07 5.24
C LYS A 278 17.84 14.44 4.54
N PRO A 279 18.75 14.81 3.61
CA PRO A 279 18.64 16.09 2.91
C PRO A 279 17.36 16.23 2.07
N SER A 280 16.91 15.15 1.45
CA SER A 280 15.65 15.15 0.69
C SER A 280 14.44 15.37 1.57
N ALA A 281 14.37 14.70 2.73
CA ALA A 281 13.31 14.93 3.70
C ALA A 281 13.36 16.36 4.28
N GLN A 282 14.55 16.86 4.63
CA GLN A 282 14.74 18.24 5.12
C GLN A 282 14.20 19.28 4.14
N ARG A 283 14.52 19.15 2.84
CA ARG A 283 14.00 20.06 1.81
C ARG A 283 12.48 19.98 1.69
N ALA A 284 11.92 18.77 1.76
CA ALA A 284 10.48 18.58 1.65
C ALA A 284 9.73 19.20 2.83
N VAL A 285 10.19 18.95 4.06
CA VAL A 285 9.62 19.51 5.27
C VAL A 285 9.69 21.04 5.26
N LYS A 286 10.86 21.63 4.97
CA LYS A 286 11.03 23.08 4.88
C LYS A 286 10.12 23.72 3.84
N ARG A 287 10.02 23.11 2.65
CA ARG A 287 9.17 23.62 1.57
C ARG A 287 7.69 23.62 1.97
N GLU A 288 7.22 22.54 2.58
CA GLU A 288 5.82 22.47 3.03
C GLU A 288 5.58 23.45 4.20
N TRP A 289 6.56 23.65 5.09
CA TRP A 289 6.44 24.58 6.22
C TRP A 289 6.34 26.04 5.75
N MET A 290 7.17 26.43 4.79
CA MET A 290 7.09 27.75 4.17
C MET A 290 5.73 27.96 3.48
N ARG A 291 5.16 26.93 2.85
CA ARG A 291 3.82 27.02 2.24
C ARG A 291 2.74 27.28 3.29
N THR A 292 2.83 26.69 4.47
CA THR A 292 1.91 26.95 5.59
C THR A 292 1.97 28.40 6.02
N GLN A 293 3.18 28.91 6.29
CA GLN A 293 3.39 30.27 6.77
C GLN A 293 2.91 31.32 5.76
N HIS A 294 3.10 31.07 4.45
CA HIS A 294 2.59 31.96 3.41
C HIS A 294 1.05 31.94 3.31
N ALA A 295 0.41 30.79 3.50
CA ALA A 295 -1.04 30.66 3.47
C ALA A 295 -1.73 31.35 4.67
N GLU A 296 -1.06 31.44 5.83
CA GLU A 296 -1.55 32.15 7.01
C GLU A 296 -1.39 33.68 6.94
N SER A 297 -0.59 34.18 5.98
CA SER A 297 -0.26 35.62 5.83
C SER A 297 -1.14 36.37 4.81
N LEU A 298 -2.10 35.68 4.18
CA LEU A 298 -3.05 36.19 3.19
C LEU A 298 -4.47 36.22 3.76
#